data_AF-A0A1W2DAN0-F1
#
_entry.id   AF-A0A1W2DAN0-F1
#
_cell.length_a   1.000
_cell.length_b   1.000
_cell.length_c   1.000
_cell.angle_alpha   90.00
_cell.angle_beta   90.00
_cell.angle_gamma   90.00
#
_symmetry.space_group_name_H-M   'P 1'
#
loop_
_entity.id
_entity.type
_entity.pdbx_description
1 polymer ?
#
loop_
_entity_poly.entity_id
_entity_poly.type
_entity_poly.pdbx_seq_one_letter_code
_entity_poly.pdbx_strand_id
1 'polypeptide(L)' 'MTQWEYVTVPLIVHATKQILDQWGEDGWELVQVLQGDGGNLVAYLKRPKAA' A
#
# COMPACT_ATOMS: atom_id res chain seq x y z
N MET A 1 22.96 5.14 2.96
CA MET A 1 21.89 4.20 3.40
C MET A 1 20.62 4.63 2.70
N THR A 2 19.87 3.70 2.12
CA THR A 2 18.58 4.02 1.49
C THR A 2 17.58 4.44 2.57
N GLN A 3 16.99 5.63 2.43
CA GLN A 3 15.88 6.07 3.28
C GLN A 3 14.57 5.59 2.65
N TRP A 4 13.59 5.23 3.47
CA TRP A 4 12.30 4.69 3.02
C TRP A 4 11.16 5.61 3.42
N GLU A 5 10.22 5.78 2.51
CA GLU A 5 8.91 6.36 2.76
C GLU A 5 7.90 5.23 2.97
N TYR A 6 6.95 5.42 3.88
CA TYR A 6 5.90 4.45 4.18
C TYR A 6 4.54 5.12 4.10
N VAL A 7 3.56 4.41 3.57
CA VAL A 7 2.17 4.86 3.49
C VAL A 7 1.22 3.74 3.88
N THR A 8 0.07 4.13 4.43
CA THR A 8 -1.06 3.24 4.69
C THR A 8 -2.23 3.67 3.83
N VAL A 9 -2.86 2.72 3.15
CA VAL A 9 -3.97 3.00 2.23
C VAL A 9 -5.13 2.07 2.51
N PRO A 10 -6.37 2.59 2.59
CA PRO A 10 -7.54 1.75 2.72
C PRO A 10 -7.79 1.02 1.40
N LEU A 11 -8.08 -0.27 1.49
CA LEU A 11 -8.48 -1.08 0.36
C LEU A 11 -10.00 -1.25 0.38
N ILE A 12 -10.61 -0.95 -0.76
CA ILE A 12 -12.05 -1.11 -0.96
C ILE A 12 -12.29 -2.53 -1.47
N VAL A 13 -13.14 -3.28 -0.77
CA VAL A 13 -13.54 -4.63 -1.18
C VAL A 13 -14.13 -4.57 -2.60
N HIS A 14 -13.79 -5.55 -3.45
CA HIS A 14 -14.06 -5.57 -4.90
C HIS A 14 -13.22 -4.63 -5.78
N ALA A 15 -12.42 -3.72 -5.20
CA ALA A 15 -11.49 -2.86 -5.94
C ALA A 15 -10.01 -3.01 -5.53
N THR A 16 -9.71 -3.97 -4.64
CA THR A 16 -8.36 -4.18 -4.09
C THR A 16 -7.26 -4.25 -5.15
N LYS A 17 -7.47 -5.03 -6.22
CA LYS A 17 -6.48 -5.16 -7.31
C LYS A 17 -6.18 -3.82 -7.96
N GLN A 18 -7.22 -3.09 -8.37
CA GLN A 18 -7.07 -1.81 -9.05
C GLN A 18 -6.31 -0.79 -8.16
N ILE A 19 -6.62 -0.77 -6.85
CA ILE A 19 -5.92 0.12 -5.91
C ILE A 19 -4.44 -0.26 -5.84
N LEU A 20 -4.12 -1.54 -5.63
CA LEU A 20 -2.73 -2.00 -5.53
C LEU A 20 -1.93 -1.77 -6.82
N ASP A 21 -2.55 -2.01 -7.98
CA ASP A 21 -1.91 -1.76 -9.28
C ASP A 21 -1.55 -0.27 -9.43
N GLN A 22 -2.48 0.65 -9.11
CA GLN A 22 -2.23 2.10 -9.17
C GLN A 22 -1.05 2.55 -8.29
N TRP A 23 -0.99 2.07 -7.04
CA TRP A 23 0.12 2.39 -6.15
C TRP A 23 1.45 1.75 -6.62
N GLY A 24 1.38 0.55 -7.21
CA GLY A 24 2.52 -0.10 -7.83
C GLY A 24 3.09 0.70 -9.00
N GLU A 25 2.23 1.26 -9.85
CA GLU A 25 2.63 2.18 -10.94
C GLU A 25 3.30 3.46 -10.42
N ASP A 26 2.87 3.97 -9.25
CA ASP A 26 3.49 5.10 -8.55
C ASP A 26 4.82 4.75 -7.85
N GLY A 27 5.28 3.51 -8.01
CA GLY A 27 6.55 3.00 -7.50
C GLY A 27 6.52 2.54 -6.04
N TRP A 28 5.34 2.32 -5.47
CA TRP A 28 5.20 1.78 -4.12
C TRP A 28 5.24 0.26 -4.12
N GLU A 29 6.02 -0.31 -3.20
CA GLU A 29 6.10 -1.74 -2.96
C GLU A 29 5.15 -2.12 -1.82
N LEU A 30 4.26 -3.09 -2.08
CA LEU A 30 3.39 -3.65 -1.05
C LEU A 30 4.21 -4.43 0.00
N VAL A 31 4.02 -4.08 1.27
CA VAL A 31 4.65 -4.76 2.41
C VAL A 31 3.71 -5.80 2.99
N GLN A 32 2.48 -5.39 3.33
CA GLN A 32 1.50 -6.26 3.96
C GLN A 32 0.09 -5.69 3.79
N VAL A 33 -0.91 -6.57 3.77
CA VAL A 33 -2.32 -6.22 3.93
C VAL A 33 -2.79 -6.71 5.30
N LEU A 34 -3.40 -5.81 6.07
CA LEU A 34 -4.04 -6.12 7.34
C LEU A 34 -5.56 -6.08 7.20
N GLN A 35 -6.23 -7.02 7.86
CA GLN A 35 -7.68 -7.01 8.03
C GLN A 35 -8.00 -6.35 9.36
N GLY A 36 -8.71 -5.23 9.32
CA GLY A 36 -9.25 -4.54 10.49
C GLY A 36 -10.64 -5.04 10.85
N ASP A 37 -11.18 -4.48 11.94
CA ASP A 37 -12.54 -4.77 12.38
C ASP A 37 -13.58 -4.43 11.30
N GLY A 38 -14.64 -5.23 11.23
CA GLY A 38 -15.73 -5.03 10.26
C GLY A 38 -15.38 -5.39 8.81
N GLY A 39 -14.26 -6.08 8.56
CA GLY A 39 -13.87 -6.52 7.21
C GLY A 39 -13.15 -5.45 6.38
N ASN A 40 -12.76 -4.34 7.00
CA ASN A 40 -11.94 -3.31 6.36
C ASN A 40 -10.53 -3.86 6.08
N LEU A 41 -9.98 -3.52 4.93
CA LEU A 41 -8.63 -3.91 4.54
C LEU A 41 -7.74 -2.67 4.47
N VAL A 42 -6.51 -2.77 4.98
CA VAL A 42 -5.51 -1.69 4.94
C VAL A 42 -4.21 -2.27 4.38
N ALA A 43 -3.65 -1.64 3.36
CA ALA A 43 -2.35 -1.98 2.81
C ALA A 43 -1.27 -1.04 3.35
N TYR A 44 -0.14 -1.63 3.75
CA TYR A 44 1.09 -0.94 4.07
C TYR A 44 2.00 -1.03 2.85
N LEU A 45 2.49 0.12 2.38
CA LEU A 45 3.42 0.19 1.27
C LEU A 45 4.65 0.99 1.65
N LYS A 46 5.75 0.72 0.94
CA LYS A 46 7.01 1.45 1.09
C LYS A 46 7.58 1.86 -0.25
N ARG A 47 8.38 2.93 -0.29
CA ARG A 47 9.11 3.36 -1.48
C ARG A 47 10.47 3.95 -1.08
N PRO A 48 11.54 3.79 -1.88
CA PRO A 48 12.80 4.50 -1.64
C PRO A 48 12.58 6.01 -1.71
N LYS A 49 13.05 6.74 -0.70
CA LYS A 49 13.06 8.21 -0.73
C LYS A 49 14.08 8.64 -1.78
N ALA A 50 13.64 9.41 -2.78
CA ALA A 50 14.56 10.06 -3.71
C ALA A 50 15.56 10.91 -2.91
N ALA A 51 16.83 10.87 -3.32
CA ALA A 51 17.90 11.65 -2.69
C ALA A 51 17.65 13.16 -2.84
#